data_AF-A0A7K2N797-F1
#
_entry.id   AF-A0A7K2N797-F1
#
_cell.length_a   1.000
_cell.length_b   1.000
_cell.length_c   1.000
_cell.angle_alpha   90.00
_cell.angle_beta   90.00
_cell.angle_gamma   90.00
#
_symmetry.space_group_name_H-M   'P 1'
#
loop_
_entity.id
_entity.type
_entity.pdbx_description
1 polymer ?
#
loop_
_entity_poly.entity_id
_entity_poly.type
_entity_poly.pdbx_seq_one_letter_code
_entity_poly.pdbx_strand_id
1 'polypeptide(L)'
;MTDFADEARSRAAHLLRMANTTDERIRTQIIDYVDSTPEPPPMGPYGIETTGCPRCRRTMWRQQDPRGPLWVCASCGCVTAEPQAAGDAGSDGTAPPSALRHDVPVAGGHG
;
A
#
# COMPACT_ATOMS: atom_id res chain seq x y z
N MET A 1 -21.83 0.37 20.34
CA MET A 1 -22.64 0.17 19.13
C MET A 1 -21.79 0.54 17.92
N THR A 2 -20.72 -0.21 17.71
CA THR A 2 -19.73 0.03 16.64
C THR A 2 -19.26 -1.30 16.04
N ASP A 3 -19.32 -2.41 16.78
CA ASP A 3 -18.91 -3.75 16.34
C ASP A 3 -19.46 -4.18 14.99
N PHE A 4 -20.76 -4.01 14.73
CA PHE A 4 -21.34 -4.43 13.45
C PHE A 4 -20.83 -3.60 12.26
N ALA A 5 -20.59 -2.30 12.48
CA ALA A 5 -20.05 -1.42 11.44
C ALA A 5 -18.55 -1.65 11.24
N ASP A 6 -17.84 -2.01 12.31
CA ASP A 6 -16.43 -2.37 12.30
C ASP A 6 -16.21 -3.72 11.61
N GLU A 7 -17.01 -4.74 11.97
CA GLU A 7 -17.05 -6.04 11.30
C GLU A 7 -17.41 -5.89 9.83
N ALA A 8 -18.41 -5.08 9.47
CA ALA A 8 -18.78 -4.84 8.08
C ALA A 8 -17.67 -4.18 7.26
N ARG A 9 -16.86 -3.32 7.89
CA ARG A 9 -15.68 -2.67 7.29
C ARG A 9 -14.41 -3.51 7.38
N SER A 10 -14.41 -4.61 8.15
CA SER A 10 -13.23 -5.45 8.32
C SER A 10 -12.76 -6.02 6.99
N ARG A 11 -11.44 -6.14 6.84
CA ARG A 11 -10.81 -6.75 5.65
C ARG A 11 -11.32 -8.18 5.43
N ALA A 12 -11.51 -8.94 6.52
CA ALA A 12 -12.09 -10.28 6.47
C ALA A 12 -13.49 -10.26 5.85
N ALA A 13 -14.39 -9.40 6.31
CA ALA A 13 -15.74 -9.30 5.74
C ALA A 13 -15.72 -8.85 4.27
N HIS A 14 -14.81 -7.96 3.88
CA HIS A 14 -14.64 -7.56 2.49
C HIS A 14 -14.20 -8.74 1.60
N LEU A 15 -13.17 -9.49 2.02
CA LEU A 15 -12.67 -10.63 1.27
C LEU A 15 -13.69 -11.78 1.19
N LEU A 16 -14.41 -12.04 2.28
CA LEU A 16 -15.50 -13.03 2.30
C LEU A 16 -16.63 -12.67 1.32
N ARG A 17 -16.95 -11.37 1.18
CA ARG A 17 -17.92 -10.89 0.18
C ARG A 17 -17.40 -11.06 -1.25
N MET A 18 -16.12 -10.74 -1.50
CA MET A 18 -15.51 -10.93 -2.82
C MET A 18 -15.43 -12.39 -3.22
N ALA A 19 -15.08 -13.28 -2.29
CA ALA A 19 -15.00 -14.72 -2.54
C ALA A 19 -16.38 -15.33 -2.83
N ASN A 20 -17.46 -14.71 -2.36
CA ASN A 20 -18.85 -15.11 -2.57
C ASN A 20 -19.07 -16.63 -2.39
N THR A 21 -18.50 -17.17 -1.32
CA THR A 21 -18.47 -18.61 -1.06
C THR A 21 -19.18 -18.95 0.24
N THR A 22 -19.86 -20.10 0.23
CA THR A 22 -20.47 -20.72 1.41
C THR A 22 -19.65 -21.91 1.92
N ASP A 23 -18.53 -22.24 1.27
CA ASP A 23 -17.61 -23.31 1.71
C ASP A 23 -16.84 -22.87 2.96
N GLU A 24 -17.13 -23.53 4.08
CA GLU A 24 -16.54 -23.21 5.38
C GLU A 24 -15.02 -23.37 5.42
N ARG A 25 -14.47 -24.30 4.62
CA ARG A 25 -13.02 -24.49 4.52
C ARG A 25 -12.36 -23.28 3.89
N ILE A 26 -12.94 -22.73 2.83
CA ILE A 26 -12.43 -21.52 2.16
C ILE A 26 -12.58 -20.31 3.08
N ARG A 27 -13.72 -20.20 3.78
CA ARG A 27 -13.95 -19.12 4.75
C ARG A 27 -12.90 -19.13 5.87
N THR A 28 -12.61 -20.30 6.44
CA THR A 28 -11.56 -20.48 7.45
C THR A 28 -10.20 -20.04 6.93
N GLN A 29 -9.82 -20.47 5.72
CA GLN A 29 -8.55 -20.07 5.09
C GLN A 29 -8.43 -18.55 4.87
N ILE A 30 -9.53 -17.87 4.53
CA ILE A 30 -9.54 -16.41 4.36
C ILE A 30 -9.32 -15.71 5.71
N ILE A 31 -9.96 -16.20 6.78
CA ILE A 31 -9.79 -15.63 8.13
C ILE A 31 -8.34 -15.83 8.59
N ASP A 32 -7.82 -17.05 8.50
CA ASP A 32 -6.43 -17.37 8.86
C ASP A 32 -5.43 -16.51 8.07
N TYR A 33 -5.69 -16.27 6.78
CA TYR A 33 -4.88 -15.37 5.95
C TYR A 33 -4.92 -13.92 6.44
N VAL A 34 -6.09 -13.41 6.82
CA VAL A 34 -6.23 -12.03 7.30
C VAL A 34 -5.50 -11.86 8.62
N ASP A 35 -5.62 -12.80 9.54
CA ASP A 35 -5.00 -12.74 10.86
C ASP A 35 -3.47 -12.87 10.79
N SER A 36 -2.95 -13.67 9.86
CA SER A 36 -1.50 -13.87 9.68
C SER A 36 -0.82 -12.82 8.82
N THR A 37 -1.56 -12.00 8.08
CA THR A 37 -1.01 -11.02 7.14
C THR A 37 -1.38 -9.59 7.55
N PRO A 38 -0.41 -8.75 7.96
CA PRO A 38 -0.71 -7.35 8.29
C PRO A 38 -1.32 -6.60 7.10
N GLU A 39 -2.04 -5.51 7.37
CA GLU A 39 -2.61 -4.64 6.33
C GLU A 39 -1.52 -4.28 5.31
N PRO A 40 -1.76 -4.49 3.99
CA PRO A 40 -0.80 -4.05 3.00
C PRO A 40 -0.60 -2.54 3.17
N PRO A 41 0.62 -2.03 2.97
CA PRO A 41 0.88 -0.61 3.08
C PRO A 41 -0.04 0.15 2.12
N PRO A 42 -0.58 1.32 2.55
CA PRO A 42 -1.49 2.08 1.72
C PRO A 42 -0.81 2.45 0.41
N MET A 43 -1.43 2.08 -0.71
CA MET A 43 -0.97 2.51 -2.03
C MET A 43 -1.44 3.94 -2.27
N GLY A 44 -0.50 4.86 -2.43
CA GLY A 44 -0.78 6.19 -2.92
C GLY A 44 -1.17 6.17 -4.41
N PRO A 45 -1.51 7.32 -5.00
CA PRO A 45 -1.84 7.42 -6.43
C PRO A 45 -0.71 6.97 -7.35
N TYR A 46 0.52 6.87 -6.83
CA TYR A 46 1.72 6.45 -7.55
C TYR A 46 2.26 5.08 -7.09
N GLY A 47 1.48 4.32 -6.31
CA GLY A 47 1.87 3.02 -5.78
C GLY A 47 2.44 3.08 -4.36
N ILE A 48 3.38 2.19 -4.06
CA ILE A 48 3.95 2.04 -2.71
C ILE A 48 4.91 3.20 -2.43
N GLU A 49 4.63 3.97 -1.37
CA GLU A 49 5.47 5.10 -0.98
C GLU A 49 6.74 4.64 -0.26
N THR A 50 7.88 5.12 -0.75
CA THR A 50 9.21 4.81 -0.20
C THR A 50 10.06 6.07 0.00
N THR A 51 11.00 6.02 0.94
CA THR A 51 12.01 7.08 1.17
C THR A 51 13.33 6.48 1.64
N GLY A 52 14.36 7.31 1.86
CA GLY A 52 15.66 6.90 2.38
C GLY A 52 15.72 6.90 3.92
N CYS A 53 16.31 5.86 4.51
CA CYS A 53 16.48 5.78 5.96
C CYS A 53 17.56 6.76 6.45
N PRO A 54 17.29 7.61 7.45
CA PRO A 54 18.30 8.54 7.98
C PRO A 54 19.46 7.82 8.68
N ARG A 55 19.22 6.59 9.18
CA ARG A 55 20.21 5.80 9.92
C ARG A 55 21.13 4.96 9.05
N CYS A 56 20.61 4.31 8.02
CA CYS A 56 21.39 3.37 7.19
C CYS A 56 21.34 3.66 5.68
N ARG A 57 20.66 4.73 5.27
CA ARG A 57 20.48 5.16 3.86
C ARG A 57 19.77 4.16 2.94
N ARG A 58 19.29 3.01 3.46
CA ARG A 58 18.47 2.04 2.71
C ARG A 58 17.01 2.44 2.66
N THR A 59 16.24 1.77 1.82
CA THR A 59 14.80 2.01 1.61
C THR A 59 13.98 1.87 2.89
N MET A 60 13.10 2.84 3.11
CA MET A 60 12.00 2.81 4.06
C MET A 60 10.68 2.75 3.31
N TRP A 61 9.69 2.11 3.93
CA TRP A 61 8.36 1.92 3.38
C TRP A 61 7.36 2.63 4.28
N ARG A 62 6.36 3.30 3.68
CA ARG A 62 5.25 3.87 4.44
C ARG A 62 4.28 2.77 4.85
N GLN A 63 3.96 2.72 6.13
CA GLN A 63 3.03 1.80 6.78
C GLN A 63 1.91 2.62 7.45
N GLN A 64 0.72 2.04 7.53
CA GLN A 64 -0.40 2.65 8.26
C GLN A 64 -0.41 2.09 9.69
N ASP A 65 -0.27 2.95 10.69
CA ASP A 65 -0.43 2.61 12.11
C ASP A 65 -1.74 3.22 12.64
N PRO A 66 -2.38 2.63 13.67
CA PRO A 66 -3.59 3.21 14.28
C PRO A 66 -3.43 4.67 14.74
N ARG A 67 -2.20 5.13 14.98
CA ARG A 67 -1.89 6.51 15.39
C ARG A 67 -1.52 7.43 14.23
N GLY A 68 -1.39 6.92 13.01
CA GLY A 68 -0.99 7.69 11.82
C GLY A 68 0.00 6.94 10.93
N PRO A 69 0.43 7.52 9.80
CA PRO A 69 1.43 6.88 8.95
C PRO A 69 2.80 6.82 9.62
N LEU A 70 3.50 5.70 9.47
CA LEU A 70 4.88 5.50 9.92
C LEU A 70 5.77 5.08 8.76
N TRP A 71 7.04 5.44 8.81
CA TRP A 71 8.07 4.96 7.90
C TRP A 71 8.88 3.89 8.58
N VAL A 72 9.04 2.72 7.95
CA VAL A 72 9.75 1.57 8.51
C VAL A 72 10.88 1.14 7.59
N CYS A 73 12.11 1.05 8.12
CA CYS A 73 13.25 0.51 7.40
C CYS A 73 13.34 -1.01 7.56
N ALA A 74 13.17 -1.75 6.46
CA ALA A 74 13.27 -3.21 6.46
C ALA A 74 14.69 -3.74 6.76
N SER A 75 15.72 -2.90 6.67
CA SER A 75 17.11 -3.32 6.90
C SER A 75 17.61 -3.08 8.33
N CYS A 76 17.30 -1.93 8.93
CA CYS A 76 17.84 -1.57 10.25
C CYS A 76 16.77 -1.42 11.33
N GLY A 77 15.49 -1.59 10.99
CA GLY A 77 14.37 -1.48 11.93
C GLY A 77 14.09 -0.05 12.41
N CYS A 78 14.70 0.98 11.81
CA CYS A 78 14.39 2.37 12.12
C CYS A 78 12.92 2.67 11.78
N VAL A 79 12.21 3.35 12.70
CA VAL A 79 10.82 3.79 12.55
C VAL A 79 10.73 5.29 12.79
N THR A 80 10.04 6.03 11.90
CA THR A 80 9.84 7.49 12.02
C THR A 80 8.40 7.87 11.64
N ALA A 81 7.82 8.88 12.30
CA ALA A 81 6.49 9.39 11.93
C ALA A 81 6.55 10.36 10.74
N GLU A 82 7.61 11.17 10.66
CA GLU A 82 7.85 12.08 9.55
C GLU A 82 8.87 11.50 8.59
N PRO A 83 8.62 11.54 7.27
CA PRO A 83 9.70 11.42 6.31
C PRO A 83 10.53 12.69 6.47
N GLN A 84 11.76 12.59 6.95
CA GLN A 84 12.68 13.71 6.76
C GLN A 84 12.81 13.89 5.25
N ALA A 85 12.36 15.05 4.75
CA ALA A 85 12.51 15.42 3.36
C ALA A 85 13.95 15.08 2.97
N ALA A 86 14.09 14.21 1.96
CA ALA A 86 15.40 13.89 1.41
C ALA A 86 16.06 15.23 1.11
N GLY A 87 17.07 15.58 1.91
CA GLY A 87 17.69 16.90 1.87
C GLY A 87 18.08 17.26 0.45
N ASP A 88 17.85 18.52 0.11
CA ASP A 88 18.18 19.21 -1.12
C ASP A 88 19.41 18.60 -1.83
N ALA A 89 19.15 17.74 -2.80
CA ALA A 89 20.13 17.46 -3.85
C ALA A 89 20.01 18.60 -4.85
N GLY A 90 20.86 19.61 -4.65
CA GLY A 90 21.30 20.63 -5.60
C GLY A 90 20.38 20.97 -6.77
N SER A 91 19.91 22.22 -6.79
CA SER A 91 19.49 22.87 -8.03
C SER A 91 20.62 22.80 -9.07
N ASP A 92 20.51 21.86 -10.00
CA ASP A 92 21.15 21.99 -11.29
C ASP A 92 20.15 21.61 -12.37
N GLY A 93 19.88 22.57 -13.25
CA GLY A 93 18.79 22.52 -14.20
C GLY A 93 18.94 21.37 -15.18
N THR A 94 17.96 20.46 -15.21
CA THR A 94 17.67 19.63 -16.38
C THR A 94 16.18 19.31 -16.36
N ALA A 95 15.47 19.75 -17.40
CA ALA A 95 14.06 19.49 -17.58
C ALA A 95 13.76 17.97 -17.58
N PRO A 96 12.60 17.52 -17.06
CA PRO A 96 12.23 16.11 -17.16
C PRO A 96 11.98 15.74 -18.64
N PRO A 97 12.42 14.56 -19.11
CA PRO A 97 12.02 14.09 -20.43
C PRO A 97 10.50 13.83 -20.43
N SER A 98 9.84 14.42 -21.42
CA SER A 98 8.42 14.30 -21.73
C SER A 98 7.90 12.86 -21.55
N ALA A 99 6.83 12.74 -20.76
CA ALA A 99 6.08 11.50 -20.60
C ALA A 99 5.63 10.98 -21.98
N LEU A 100 6.12 9.79 -22.36
CA LEU A 100 5.57 9.02 -23.47
C LEU A 100 4.12 8.66 -23.13
N ARG A 101 3.18 9.38 -23.74
CA ARG A 101 1.78 8.99 -23.83
C ARG A 101 1.71 7.69 -24.63
N HIS A 102 1.42 6.59 -23.95
CA HIS A 102 0.99 5.38 -24.63
C HIS A 102 -0.51 5.52 -24.88
N ASP A 103 -0.86 5.93 -26.10
CA ASP A 103 -2.20 5.76 -26.65
C ASP A 103 -2.45 4.26 -26.82
N VAL A 104 -3.41 3.72 -26.07
CA VAL A 104 -3.90 2.35 -26.22
C VAL A 104 -5.10 2.39 -27.17
N PRO A 105 -5.02 1.86 -28.40
CA PRO A 105 -6.20 1.78 -29.25
C PRO A 105 -7.14 0.70 -28.74
N VAL A 106 -8.38 1.10 -28.44
CA VAL A 106 -9.51 0.22 -28.14
C VAL A 106 -9.86 -0.59 -29.38
N ALA A 107 -9.79 -1.92 -29.27
CA ALA A 107 -10.24 -2.83 -30.33
C ALA A 107 -11.78 -2.82 -30.37
N GLY A 108 -12.34 -2.15 -31.37
CA GLY A 108 -13.75 -2.28 -31.74
C GLY A 108 -13.99 -3.66 -32.35
N GLY A 109 -15.01 -4.36 -31.86
CA GLY A 109 -15.55 -5.55 -32.50
C GLY A 109 -16.43 -5.22 -33.70
N HIS A 110 -16.77 -6.25 -34.48
CA HIS A 110 -18.10 -6.58 -35.03
C HIS A 110 -17.95 -7.46 -36.29
N GLY A 111 -18.78 -8.51 -36.37
CA GLY A 111 -19.22 -9.12 -37.63
C GLY A 111 -18.68 -10.51 -37.90
#